data_AF-A0A496WKT6-F1
#
_entry.id   AF-A0A496WKT6-F1
#
_cell.length_a   1.000
_cell.length_b   1.000
_cell.length_c   1.000
_cell.angle_alpha   90.00
_cell.angle_beta   90.00
_cell.angle_gamma   90.00
#
_symmetry.space_group_name_H-M   'P 1'
#
loop_
_entity.id
_entity.type
_entity.pdbx_description
1 polymer ?
#
loop_
_entity_poly.entity_id
_entity_poly.type
_entity_poly.pdbx_seq_one_letter_code
_entity_poly.pdbx_strand_id
1 'polypeptide(L)'
;MPILKKLAAICFAIAYWLSPQLMANPLDGVAYVGAETCSGCHQKQHQQWQQSDHHKAMQVATADSVLGDFSSVTLSYHDIKSRFYKNKKHYYVDTLDNAGATSTFEIKYTFGFYPLQQYLLETKDGHIQALNTAWDSRSEEEGGQRWFHLQPDENITPEHPFFWARHFQNWNSRCASCHS
;
A
#
# COMPACT_ATOMS: atom_id res chain seq x y z
N MET A 1 -22.39 -42.47 50.58
CA MET A 1 -20.93 -42.27 50.46
C MET A 1 -20.33 -43.49 49.76
N PRO A 2 -19.39 -43.39 48.81
CA PRO A 2 -19.15 -42.41 47.75
C PRO A 2 -18.79 -43.16 46.43
N ILE A 3 -19.72 -43.90 45.81
CA ILE A 3 -19.40 -44.68 44.58
C ILE A 3 -20.30 -44.30 43.38
N LEU A 4 -21.44 -43.64 43.60
CA LEU A 4 -22.36 -43.23 42.52
C LEU A 4 -22.03 -41.90 41.81
N LYS A 5 -20.91 -41.23 42.14
CA LYS A 5 -20.55 -39.93 41.51
C LYS A 5 -19.51 -40.00 40.38
N LYS A 6 -19.01 -41.19 40.02
CA LYS A 6 -17.94 -41.32 39.01
C LYS A 6 -18.39 -41.73 37.60
N LEU A 7 -19.68 -42.06 37.40
CA LEU A 7 -20.18 -42.48 36.09
C LEU A 7 -20.84 -41.35 35.27
N ALA A 8 -21.17 -40.21 35.88
CA ALA A 8 -21.77 -39.08 35.15
C ALA A 8 -20.74 -38.13 34.48
N ALA A 9 -19.45 -38.24 34.82
CA ALA A 9 -18.42 -37.34 34.30
C ALA A 9 -17.74 -37.82 33.01
N ILE A 10 -17.98 -39.07 32.59
CA ILE A 10 -17.29 -39.66 31.42
C ILE A 10 -18.10 -39.47 30.12
N CYS A 11 -19.42 -39.26 30.20
CA CYS A 11 -20.24 -39.04 29.01
C CYS A 11 -20.21 -37.60 28.45
N PHE A 12 -19.69 -36.62 29.19
CA PHE A 12 -19.59 -35.24 28.69
C PHE A 12 -18.23 -34.89 28.06
N ALA A 13 -17.20 -35.73 28.23
CA ALA A 13 -15.88 -35.48 27.65
C ALA A 13 -15.72 -35.97 26.20
N ILE A 14 -16.58 -36.89 25.75
CA ILE A 14 -16.51 -37.47 24.39
C ILE A 14 -17.30 -36.61 23.38
N ALA A 15 -18.31 -35.85 23.83
CA ALA A 15 -19.12 -35.00 22.96
C ALA A 15 -18.40 -33.72 22.48
N TYR A 16 -17.31 -33.30 23.12
CA TYR A 16 -16.49 -32.16 22.65
C TYR A 16 -15.46 -32.55 21.58
N TRP A 17 -15.23 -33.84 21.36
CA TRP A 17 -14.30 -34.34 20.32
C TRP A 17 -14.98 -34.64 18.97
N LEU A 18 -16.31 -34.50 18.92
CA LEU A 18 -17.12 -34.67 17.71
C LEU A 18 -17.93 -33.41 17.39
N SER A 19 -17.53 -32.25 17.92
CA SER A 19 -17.87 -31.01 17.25
C SER A 19 -17.15 -31.06 15.91
N PRO A 20 -17.85 -31.02 14.76
CA PRO A 20 -17.18 -30.66 13.54
C PRO A 20 -16.57 -29.30 13.87
N GLN A 21 -15.24 -29.23 13.95
CA GLN A 21 -14.60 -27.96 13.67
C GLN A 21 -15.26 -27.54 12.37
N LEU A 22 -16.01 -26.43 12.41
CA LEU A 22 -16.17 -25.60 11.23
C LEU A 22 -14.74 -25.30 10.80
N MET A 23 -14.17 -26.23 10.04
CA MET A 23 -13.13 -25.95 9.09
C MET A 23 -13.82 -24.92 8.22
N ALA A 24 -13.63 -23.65 8.56
CA ALA A 24 -13.72 -22.62 7.57
C ALA A 24 -12.82 -23.15 6.47
N ASN A 25 -13.41 -23.63 5.38
CA ASN A 25 -12.66 -23.81 4.15
C ASN A 25 -12.02 -22.44 3.97
N PRO A 26 -10.68 -22.33 4.03
CA PRO A 26 -10.06 -21.17 3.42
C PRO A 26 -10.61 -21.16 1.99
N LEU A 27 -10.68 -20.00 1.36
CA LEU A 27 -10.86 -19.94 -0.09
C LEU A 27 -9.58 -20.49 -0.76
N ASP A 28 -9.20 -21.73 -0.45
CA ASP A 28 -8.16 -22.51 -1.08
C ASP A 28 -8.75 -22.98 -2.41
N GLY A 29 -8.57 -22.19 -3.48
CA GLY A 29 -8.95 -22.70 -4.79
C GLY A 29 -8.84 -21.76 -5.98
N VAL A 30 -8.83 -20.44 -5.80
CA VAL A 30 -8.57 -19.54 -6.93
C VAL A 30 -7.32 -18.74 -6.62
N ALA A 31 -6.17 -19.29 -7.01
CA ALA A 31 -4.94 -18.52 -7.07
C ALA A 31 -5.13 -17.31 -7.99
N TYR A 32 -4.62 -16.16 -7.58
CA TYR A 32 -4.57 -14.99 -8.46
C TYR A 32 -3.63 -15.30 -9.64
N VAL A 33 -4.20 -15.42 -10.85
CA VAL A 33 -3.44 -15.79 -12.07
C VAL A 33 -2.89 -14.58 -12.84
N GLY A 34 -3.19 -13.36 -12.39
CA GLY A 34 -2.80 -12.11 -13.06
C GLY A 34 -3.55 -11.84 -14.37
N ALA A 35 -3.64 -10.56 -14.74
CA ALA A 35 -4.35 -10.11 -15.94
C ALA A 35 -3.72 -10.64 -17.25
N GLU A 36 -2.41 -10.88 -17.27
CA GLU A 36 -1.70 -11.34 -18.46
C GLU A 36 -2.14 -12.74 -18.91
N THR A 37 -2.57 -13.60 -17.99
CA THR A 37 -3.15 -14.92 -18.33
C THR A 37 -4.41 -14.76 -19.18
N CYS A 38 -5.16 -13.68 -19.00
CA CYS A 38 -6.40 -13.40 -19.72
C CYS A 38 -6.17 -12.81 -21.12
N SER A 39 -5.00 -12.20 -21.36
CA SER A 39 -4.75 -11.39 -22.57
C SER A 39 -4.77 -12.21 -23.87
N GLY A 40 -4.42 -13.51 -23.79
CA GLY A 40 -4.40 -14.43 -24.94
C GLY A 40 -5.77 -14.75 -25.55
N CYS A 41 -6.86 -14.66 -24.77
CA CYS A 41 -8.24 -14.89 -25.25
C CYS A 41 -9.09 -13.61 -25.25
N HIS A 42 -8.74 -12.63 -24.41
CA HIS A 42 -9.50 -11.39 -24.22
C HIS A 42 -8.68 -10.15 -24.59
N GLN A 43 -8.09 -10.13 -25.80
CA GLN A 43 -7.16 -9.07 -26.21
C GLN A 43 -7.79 -7.67 -26.12
N LYS A 44 -9.02 -7.52 -26.65
CA LYS A 44 -9.70 -6.23 -26.70
C LYS A 44 -9.97 -5.67 -25.30
N GLN A 45 -10.47 -6.50 -24.40
CA GLN A 45 -10.75 -6.10 -23.00
C GLN A 45 -9.45 -5.79 -22.28
N HIS A 46 -8.40 -6.59 -22.48
CA HIS A 46 -7.09 -6.34 -21.88
C HIS A 46 -6.51 -5.00 -22.33
N GLN A 47 -6.54 -4.71 -23.63
CA GLN A 47 -6.08 -3.43 -24.18
C GLN A 47 -6.85 -2.23 -23.63
N GLN A 48 -8.17 -2.34 -23.51
CA GLN A 48 -9.00 -1.29 -22.91
C GLN A 48 -8.71 -1.10 -21.42
N TRP A 49 -8.55 -2.21 -20.69
CA TRP A 49 -8.21 -2.20 -19.27
C TRP A 49 -6.85 -1.54 -19.02
N GLN A 50 -5.81 -1.87 -19.80
CA GLN A 50 -4.47 -1.28 -19.67
C GLN A 50 -4.47 0.26 -19.79
N GLN A 51 -5.44 0.83 -20.51
CA GLN A 51 -5.58 2.29 -20.65
C GLN A 51 -6.38 2.94 -19.51
N SER A 52 -7.08 2.14 -18.70
CA SER A 52 -7.96 2.61 -17.63
C SER A 52 -7.20 3.02 -16.37
N ASP A 53 -7.84 3.84 -15.54
CA ASP A 53 -7.28 4.22 -14.24
C ASP A 53 -7.28 3.06 -13.24
N HIS A 54 -8.09 2.02 -13.44
CA HIS A 54 -8.02 0.79 -12.65
C HIS A 54 -6.66 0.09 -12.82
N HIS A 55 -6.16 0.01 -14.06
CA HIS A 55 -4.84 -0.56 -14.31
C HIS A 55 -3.71 0.29 -13.69
N LYS A 56 -3.92 1.61 -13.61
CA LYS A 56 -2.96 2.57 -13.07
C LYS A 56 -3.16 2.86 -11.58
N ALA A 57 -4.10 2.16 -10.91
CA ALA A 57 -4.41 2.39 -9.51
C ALA A 57 -3.19 2.14 -8.62
N MET A 58 -2.42 1.09 -8.93
CA MET A 58 -1.11 0.82 -8.35
C MET A 58 -0.23 0.16 -9.41
N GLN A 59 0.99 0.67 -9.60
CA GLN A 59 1.95 0.09 -10.54
C GLN A 59 3.33 0.05 -9.91
N VAL A 60 4.19 -0.87 -10.34
CA VAL A 60 5.62 -0.85 -9.99
C VAL A 60 6.21 0.48 -10.47
N ALA A 61 7.03 1.12 -9.64
CA ALA A 61 7.68 2.37 -10.01
C ALA A 61 8.76 2.13 -11.07
N THR A 62 8.49 2.59 -12.29
CA THR A 62 9.37 2.46 -13.46
C THR A 62 9.39 3.77 -14.24
N ALA A 63 10.19 3.84 -15.30
CA ALA A 63 10.20 4.99 -16.19
C ALA A 63 8.84 5.26 -16.87
N ASP A 64 8.00 4.23 -17.02
CA ASP A 64 6.73 4.34 -17.74
C ASP A 64 5.54 4.67 -16.81
N SER A 65 5.69 4.47 -15.50
CA SER A 65 4.61 4.63 -14.52
C SER A 65 4.79 5.85 -13.60
N VAL A 66 6.03 6.30 -13.38
CA VAL A 66 6.33 7.46 -12.54
C VAL A 66 6.09 8.76 -13.31
N LEU A 67 5.18 9.58 -12.81
CA LEU A 67 4.82 10.88 -13.40
C LEU A 67 5.58 12.05 -12.76
N GLY A 68 6.05 11.88 -11.52
CA GLY A 68 6.64 12.95 -10.73
C GLY A 68 8.08 13.26 -11.09
N ASP A 69 8.51 14.46 -10.71
CA ASP A 69 9.87 14.90 -10.93
C ASP A 69 10.84 14.33 -9.87
N PHE A 70 11.70 13.41 -10.30
CA PHE A 70 12.79 12.82 -9.52
C PHE A 70 14.18 13.31 -10.00
N SER A 71 14.28 14.55 -10.48
CA SER A 71 15.53 15.19 -10.93
C SER A 71 16.45 15.65 -9.77
N SER A 72 16.32 15.06 -8.57
CA SER A 72 16.98 15.47 -7.32
C SER A 72 16.38 16.73 -6.68
N VAL A 73 15.05 16.83 -6.66
CA VAL A 73 14.30 17.91 -6.01
C VAL A 73 14.22 17.70 -4.50
N THR A 74 14.23 18.79 -3.73
CA THR A 74 14.02 18.74 -2.28
C THR A 74 12.78 19.54 -1.92
N LEU A 75 11.84 18.87 -1.26
CA LEU A 75 10.64 19.47 -0.69
C LEU A 75 10.86 19.71 0.79
N SER A 76 10.26 20.77 1.33
CA SER A 76 10.26 21.06 2.76
C SER A 76 8.83 21.37 3.19
N TYR A 77 8.23 20.46 3.92
CA TYR A 77 6.90 20.62 4.53
C TYR A 77 7.00 20.27 6.00
N HIS A 78 6.37 21.04 6.88
CA HIS A 78 6.35 20.77 8.33
C HIS A 78 7.75 20.62 8.95
N ASP A 79 8.71 21.42 8.46
CA ASP A 79 10.14 21.32 8.79
C ASP A 79 10.81 19.97 8.47
N ILE A 80 10.12 19.09 7.74
CA ILE A 80 10.62 17.80 7.25
C ILE A 80 11.08 17.97 5.81
N LYS A 81 12.38 17.72 5.59
CA LYS A 81 12.98 17.72 4.25
C LYS A 81 12.84 16.35 3.62
N SER A 82 12.32 16.31 2.40
CA SER A 82 12.21 15.09 1.59
C SER A 82 12.84 15.32 0.22
N ARG A 83 13.89 14.56 -0.11
CA ARG A 83 14.62 14.69 -1.38
C ARG A 83 14.27 13.53 -2.31
N PHE A 84 13.66 13.82 -3.45
CA PHE A 84 13.23 12.84 -4.45
C PHE A 84 14.22 12.78 -5.60
N TYR A 85 14.77 11.59 -5.87
CA TYR A 85 15.77 11.41 -6.91
C TYR A 85 15.69 10.05 -7.59
N LYS A 86 16.16 10.00 -8.83
CA LYS A 86 16.37 8.75 -9.57
C LYS A 86 17.84 8.36 -9.52
N ASN A 87 18.11 7.09 -9.22
CA ASN A 87 19.45 6.49 -9.35
C ASN A 87 19.36 5.27 -10.27
N LYS A 88 20.00 5.38 -11.44
CA LYS A 88 19.89 4.41 -12.55
C LYS A 88 18.41 4.20 -12.95
N LYS A 89 17.86 3.02 -12.65
CA LYS A 89 16.49 2.62 -13.00
C LYS A 89 15.50 2.76 -11.84
N HIS A 90 15.99 3.05 -10.63
CA HIS A 90 15.19 3.06 -9.41
C HIS A 90 14.98 4.50 -8.91
N TYR A 91 13.88 4.69 -8.21
CA TYR A 91 13.43 5.97 -7.67
C TYR A 91 13.54 5.93 -6.15
N TYR A 92 13.95 7.04 -5.55
CA TYR A 92 14.27 7.11 -4.13
C TYR A 92 13.75 8.40 -3.50
N VAL A 93 13.54 8.35 -2.20
CA VAL A 93 13.33 9.50 -1.33
C VAL A 93 14.27 9.43 -0.13
N ASP A 94 14.99 10.52 0.17
CA ASP A 94 15.65 10.72 1.46
C ASP A 94 14.70 11.54 2.35
N THR A 95 14.23 10.99 3.47
CA THR A 95 13.29 11.66 4.40
C THR A 95 13.41 11.10 5.82
N LEU A 96 12.70 11.66 6.79
CA LEU A 96 12.68 11.13 8.15
C LEU A 96 11.97 9.78 8.20
N ASP A 97 12.51 8.84 8.97
CA ASP A 97 11.90 7.55 9.27
C ASP A 97 11.03 7.57 10.54
N ASN A 98 10.50 6.41 10.92
CA ASN A 98 9.66 6.25 12.12
C ASN A 98 10.39 6.59 13.44
N ALA A 99 11.73 6.59 13.45
CA ALA A 99 12.55 7.00 14.59
C ALA A 99 12.93 8.49 14.53
N GLY A 100 12.49 9.23 13.51
CA GLY A 100 12.82 10.64 13.30
C GLY A 100 14.23 10.86 12.76
N ALA A 101 14.89 9.82 12.23
CA ALA A 101 16.21 9.93 11.61
C ALA A 101 16.08 10.01 10.09
N THR A 102 16.97 10.76 9.43
CA THR A 102 17.01 10.78 7.96
C THR A 102 17.47 9.43 7.42
N SER A 103 16.66 8.84 6.57
CA SER A 103 16.87 7.55 5.93
C SER A 103 16.50 7.62 4.44
N THR A 104 17.07 6.71 3.65
CA THR A 104 16.77 6.57 2.22
C THR A 104 15.81 5.42 1.99
N PHE A 105 14.76 5.66 1.21
CA PHE A 105 13.77 4.66 0.84
C PHE A 105 13.64 4.57 -0.68
N GLU A 106 13.58 3.35 -1.20
CA GLU A 106 13.21 3.13 -2.60
C GLU A 106 11.69 3.29 -2.75
N ILE A 107 11.28 4.05 -3.77
CA ILE A 107 9.89 4.08 -4.22
C ILE A 107 9.63 2.76 -4.95
N LYS A 108 8.80 1.89 -4.36
CA LYS A 108 8.46 0.59 -4.96
C LYS A 108 7.30 0.68 -5.92
N TYR A 109 6.33 1.52 -5.60
CA TYR A 109 5.09 1.63 -6.37
C TYR A 109 4.64 3.07 -6.53
N THR A 110 3.93 3.32 -7.62
CA THR A 110 3.07 4.47 -7.80
C THR A 110 1.66 4.13 -7.31
N PHE A 111 0.94 5.13 -6.80
CA PHE A 111 -0.41 4.99 -6.29
C PHE A 111 -1.29 6.12 -6.82
N GLY A 112 -2.30 5.77 -7.61
CA GLY A 112 -3.08 6.74 -8.37
C GLY A 112 -2.39 7.20 -9.67
N PHE A 113 -3.14 7.97 -10.47
CA PHE A 113 -2.72 8.43 -11.79
C PHE A 113 -3.17 9.87 -12.08
N TYR A 114 -4.46 10.17 -11.98
CA TYR A 114 -5.05 11.49 -12.25
C TYR A 114 -6.17 11.78 -11.23
N PRO A 115 -6.28 13.00 -10.66
CA PRO A 115 -5.46 14.20 -10.90
C PRO A 115 -4.14 14.23 -10.10
N LEU A 116 -3.84 13.18 -9.34
CA LEU A 116 -2.62 13.10 -8.54
C LEU A 116 -2.04 11.68 -8.56
N GLN A 117 -0.74 11.58 -8.32
CA GLN A 117 -0.02 10.34 -8.09
C GLN A 117 0.79 10.42 -6.79
N GLN A 118 0.51 9.51 -5.87
CA GLN A 118 1.30 9.26 -4.67
C GLN A 118 2.35 8.17 -4.92
N TYR A 119 3.26 8.01 -3.97
CA TYR A 119 4.34 7.04 -4.03
C TYR A 119 4.37 6.20 -2.77
N LEU A 120 4.61 4.90 -2.95
CA LEU A 120 4.59 3.93 -1.87
C LEU A 120 5.99 3.42 -1.57
N LEU A 121 6.29 3.34 -0.27
CA LEU A 121 7.53 2.81 0.28
C LEU A 121 7.27 1.45 0.89
N GLU A 122 8.07 0.46 0.55
CA GLU A 122 8.09 -0.79 1.31
C GLU A 122 9.09 -0.63 2.47
N THR A 123 8.59 -0.83 3.69
CA THR A 123 9.36 -0.84 4.92
C THR A 123 9.59 -2.30 5.37
N LYS A 124 10.04 -2.53 6.60
CA LYS A 124 10.39 -3.89 7.06
C LYS A 124 9.16 -4.81 7.09
N ASP A 125 9.41 -6.10 6.85
CA ASP A 125 8.43 -7.17 6.98
C ASP A 125 7.19 -7.02 6.08
N GLY A 126 7.35 -6.41 4.89
CA GLY A 126 6.28 -6.27 3.89
C GLY A 126 5.25 -5.16 4.18
N HIS A 127 5.54 -4.27 5.13
CA HIS A 127 4.69 -3.11 5.43
C HIS A 127 4.91 -2.02 4.39
N ILE A 128 3.87 -1.66 3.64
CA ILE A 128 3.88 -0.60 2.65
C ILE A 128 3.24 0.66 3.23
N GLN A 129 3.89 1.80 3.04
CA GLN A 129 3.46 3.12 3.51
C GLN A 129 3.26 4.08 2.33
N ALA A 130 2.21 4.88 2.37
CA ALA A 130 1.98 5.96 1.43
C ALA A 130 2.65 7.26 1.90
N LEU A 131 3.38 7.93 1.01
CA LEU A 131 3.94 9.25 1.33
C LEU A 131 2.84 10.31 1.45
N ASN A 132 3.06 11.28 2.36
CA ASN A 132 2.18 12.45 2.50
C ASN A 132 2.34 13.48 1.38
N THR A 133 3.38 13.34 0.55
CA THR A 133 3.62 14.16 -0.62
C THR A 133 3.15 13.42 -1.87
N ALA A 134 2.48 14.15 -2.75
CA ALA A 134 1.99 13.65 -4.03
C ALA A 134 2.46 14.54 -5.18
N TRP A 135 2.45 13.98 -6.38
CA TRP A 135 2.59 14.70 -7.63
C TRP A 135 1.22 15.08 -8.17
N ASP A 136 1.02 16.34 -8.50
CA ASP A 136 -0.16 16.82 -9.23
C ASP A 136 0.04 16.49 -10.71
N SER A 137 -0.69 15.50 -11.22
CA SER A 137 -0.51 15.00 -12.59
C SER A 137 -1.36 15.73 -13.63
N ARG A 138 -2.12 16.74 -13.20
CA ARG A 138 -2.83 17.64 -14.12
C ARG A 138 -1.85 18.39 -15.01
N SER A 139 -2.36 18.94 -16.11
CA SER A 139 -1.55 19.73 -17.03
C SER A 139 -0.99 21.00 -16.35
N GLU A 140 0.07 21.58 -16.91
CA GLU A 140 0.61 22.85 -16.41
C GLU A 140 -0.43 23.97 -16.51
N GLU A 141 -1.25 23.95 -17.56
CA GLU A 141 -2.35 24.90 -17.79
C GLU A 141 -3.41 24.84 -16.68
N GLU A 142 -3.61 23.67 -16.07
CA GLU A 142 -4.50 23.45 -14.91
C GLU A 142 -3.80 23.69 -13.56
N GLY A 143 -2.54 24.12 -13.58
CA GLY A 143 -1.71 24.35 -12.39
C GLY A 143 -1.12 23.07 -11.76
N GLY A 144 -1.06 21.99 -12.54
CA GLY A 144 -0.44 20.72 -12.16
C GLY A 144 1.07 20.67 -12.42
N GLN A 145 1.58 19.48 -12.68
CA GLN A 145 3.00 19.15 -12.85
C GLN A 145 3.89 19.68 -11.71
N ARG A 146 3.44 19.45 -10.46
CA ARG A 146 4.16 19.92 -9.28
C ARG A 146 3.97 18.99 -8.09
N TRP A 147 4.97 19.00 -7.21
CA TRP A 147 4.85 18.37 -5.91
C TRP A 147 3.96 19.19 -4.97
N PHE A 148 3.21 18.49 -4.12
CA PHE A 148 2.44 19.09 -3.04
C PHE A 148 2.31 18.16 -1.84
N HIS A 149 2.02 18.72 -0.67
CA HIS A 149 1.67 17.95 0.52
C HIS A 149 0.15 17.75 0.59
N LEU A 150 -0.32 16.55 0.90
CA LEU A 150 -1.76 16.22 0.96
C LEU A 150 -2.49 16.95 2.09
N GLN A 151 -1.74 17.36 3.11
CA GLN A 151 -2.25 18.08 4.29
C GLN A 151 -1.30 19.26 4.59
N PRO A 152 -1.33 20.34 3.81
CA PRO A 152 -0.34 21.42 3.90
C PRO A 152 -0.54 22.32 5.12
N ASP A 153 -1.76 22.39 5.66
CA ASP A 153 -2.12 23.30 6.75
C ASP A 153 -2.06 22.63 8.15
N GLU A 154 -1.80 21.32 8.19
CA GLU A 154 -1.67 20.56 9.44
C GLU A 154 -0.27 20.69 10.04
N ASN A 155 -0.10 20.56 11.36
CA ASN A 155 1.23 20.53 11.97
C ASN A 155 1.72 19.08 12.19
N ILE A 156 2.26 18.47 11.13
CA ILE A 156 2.66 17.05 11.15
C ILE A 156 4.11 16.90 11.61
N THR A 157 4.30 16.36 12.82
CA THR A 157 5.60 15.91 13.35
C THR A 157 5.77 14.40 13.16
N PRO A 158 6.98 13.82 13.36
CA PRO A 158 7.17 12.37 13.31
C PRO A 158 6.29 11.56 14.27
N GLU A 159 5.80 12.13 15.36
CA GLU A 159 4.87 11.53 16.33
C GLU A 159 3.41 11.63 15.90
N HIS A 160 3.11 12.53 14.94
CA HIS A 160 1.75 12.80 14.51
C HIS A 160 1.15 11.59 13.77
N PRO A 161 -0.10 11.18 14.03
CA PRO A 161 -0.70 10.00 13.41
C PRO A 161 -0.72 10.00 11.87
N PHE A 162 -0.72 11.19 11.25
CA PHE A 162 -0.68 11.36 9.79
C PHE A 162 0.73 11.36 9.19
N PHE A 163 1.80 11.33 9.99
CA PHE A 163 3.15 11.19 9.44
C PHE A 163 3.27 9.90 8.62
N TRP A 164 3.97 9.94 7.48
CA TRP A 164 4.00 8.86 6.48
C TRP A 164 4.38 7.50 7.04
N ALA A 165 5.20 7.45 8.09
CA ALA A 165 5.63 6.21 8.71
C ALA A 165 4.64 5.68 9.79
N ARG A 166 3.51 6.36 10.01
CA ARG A 166 2.50 6.04 11.04
C ARG A 166 1.27 5.37 10.46
N HIS A 167 0.39 4.95 11.37
CA HIS A 167 -0.73 4.04 11.09
C HIS A 167 -1.69 4.52 10.01
N PHE A 168 -1.98 5.82 9.91
CA PHE A 168 -2.94 6.31 8.92
C PHE A 168 -2.43 6.26 7.48
N GLN A 169 -1.14 6.09 7.28
CA GLN A 169 -0.52 5.99 5.96
C GLN A 169 -0.20 4.54 5.56
N ASN A 170 -0.56 3.57 6.40
CA ASN A 170 -0.34 2.16 6.14
C ASN A 170 -1.21 1.66 4.99
N TRP A 171 -0.59 1.42 3.83
CA TRP A 171 -1.31 1.04 2.61
C TRP A 171 -1.96 -0.34 2.73
N ASN A 172 -1.28 -1.32 3.37
CA ASN A 172 -1.78 -2.69 3.50
C ASN A 172 -3.17 -2.75 4.15
N SER A 173 -3.40 -1.97 5.22
CA SER A 173 -4.65 -2.01 5.98
C SER A 173 -5.67 -0.95 5.56
N ARG A 174 -5.27 0.08 4.79
CA ARG A 174 -6.13 1.22 4.44
C ARG A 174 -6.51 1.29 2.97
N CYS A 175 -5.68 0.73 2.09
CA CYS A 175 -5.78 0.97 0.65
C CYS A 175 -5.78 -0.33 -0.16
N ALA A 176 -5.04 -1.36 0.28
CA ALA A 176 -4.78 -2.56 -0.52
C ALA A 176 -6.05 -3.24 -1.04
N SER A 177 -7.07 -3.43 -0.18
CA SER A 177 -8.30 -4.15 -0.55
C SER A 177 -9.05 -3.58 -1.76
N CYS A 178 -8.83 -2.30 -2.08
CA CYS A 178 -9.49 -1.61 -3.19
C CYS A 178 -8.56 -1.27 -4.35
N HIS A 179 -7.25 -1.34 -4.14
CA HIS A 179 -6.24 -0.81 -5.07
C HIS A 179 -5.18 -1.84 -5.49
N SER A 180 -5.37 -3.12 -5.15
CA SER A 180 -4.53 -4.26 -5.55
C SER A 180 -5.30 -5.30 -6.34
#